data_AF-A0A1H5ZXE1-F1
#
_entry.id   AF-A0A1H5ZXE1-F1
#
_cell.length_a   1.000
_cell.length_b   1.000
_cell.length_c   1.000
_cell.angle_alpha   90.00
_cell.angle_beta   90.00
_cell.angle_gamma   90.00
#
_symmetry.space_group_name_H-M   'P 1'
#
loop_
_entity.id
_entity.type
_entity.pdbx_description
1 polymer ?
#
loop_
_entity_poly.entity_id
_entity_poly.type
_entity_poly.pdbx_seq_one_letter_code
_entity_poly.pdbx_strand_id
1 'polypeptide(L)'
;MKRASVLSVFLFGFCSQAYASDIAEDFYDKSYLQVEACFEIDPVQREQCVISGIQRCEKALEKVLFRNGLGSPGGGAVSPREYCNFIGLERADEHLNAVYNRILKQGPLIAHDETALPNLRSAQRLWLQFSSELCSEDNIVGWHAGGSGWGAVTAECTTRLSIQQAGHLERYFTISD
;
A
#
# COMPACT_ATOMS: atom_id res chain seq x y z
N MET A 1 18.49 15.27 -65.05
CA MET A 1 17.21 15.09 -64.33
C MET A 1 17.36 13.85 -63.45
N LYS A 2 17.49 13.99 -62.12
CA LYS A 2 16.42 13.77 -61.10
C LYS A 2 15.96 12.29 -61.10
N ARG A 3 16.05 11.48 -60.03
CA ARG A 3 16.05 11.70 -58.57
C ARG A 3 16.72 10.52 -57.84
N ALA A 4 17.47 10.83 -56.77
CA ALA A 4 17.80 9.89 -55.71
C ALA A 4 16.61 9.78 -54.74
N SER A 5 16.23 8.55 -54.38
CA SER A 5 15.23 8.28 -53.35
C SER A 5 15.87 8.43 -51.97
N VAL A 6 15.41 9.42 -51.19
CA VAL A 6 15.75 9.55 -49.78
C VAL A 6 14.75 8.73 -48.99
N LEU A 7 15.23 7.67 -48.36
CA LEU A 7 14.49 6.88 -47.37
C LEU A 7 14.53 7.67 -46.05
N SER A 8 13.50 8.48 -45.79
CA SER A 8 13.35 9.14 -44.49
C SER A 8 12.70 8.18 -43.50
N VAL A 9 13.52 7.53 -42.66
CA VAL A 9 13.06 6.84 -41.45
C VAL A 9 12.80 7.90 -40.39
N PHE A 10 11.53 8.18 -40.10
CA PHE A 10 11.13 8.98 -38.95
C PHE A 10 11.29 8.13 -37.67
N LEU A 11 12.44 8.28 -37.00
CA LEU A 11 12.68 7.84 -35.63
C LEU A 11 12.17 8.93 -34.66
N PHE A 12 10.87 8.94 -34.36
CA PHE A 12 10.32 9.67 -33.22
C PHE A 12 9.30 8.78 -32.52
N GLY A 13 9.69 8.14 -31.42
CA GLY A 13 8.74 7.31 -30.68
C GLY A 13 9.19 6.61 -29.41
N PHE A 14 10.40 6.82 -28.88
CA PHE A 14 10.88 6.04 -27.71
C PHE A 14 11.42 6.87 -26.52
N CYS A 15 11.42 8.21 -26.56
CA CYS A 15 11.96 9.02 -25.47
C CYS A 15 10.92 9.64 -24.51
N SER A 16 9.61 9.54 -24.79
CA SER A 16 8.60 10.19 -23.94
C SER A 16 8.20 9.41 -22.69
N GLN A 17 8.39 8.10 -22.65
CA GLN A 17 7.94 7.27 -21.51
C GLN A 17 8.89 7.32 -20.31
N ALA A 18 10.21 7.25 -20.53
CA ALA A 18 11.18 7.37 -19.44
C ALA A 18 11.17 8.79 -18.84
N TYR A 19 11.12 9.82 -19.69
CA TYR A 19 11.11 11.22 -19.24
C TYR A 19 9.83 11.62 -18.49
N ALA A 20 8.68 11.02 -18.84
CA ALA A 20 7.43 11.26 -18.11
C ALA A 20 7.38 10.53 -16.76
N SER A 21 8.13 9.44 -16.59
CA SER A 21 8.24 8.70 -15.33
C SER A 21 8.98 9.52 -14.28
N ASP A 22 10.16 10.03 -14.63
CA ASP A 22 11.01 10.80 -13.71
C ASP A 22 10.33 12.09 -13.23
N ILE A 23 9.55 12.74 -14.09
CA ILE A 23 8.79 13.96 -13.74
C ILE A 23 7.56 13.63 -12.88
N ALA A 24 6.94 12.46 -13.04
CA ALA A 24 5.79 12.07 -12.23
C ALA A 24 6.17 11.83 -10.76
N GLU A 25 7.36 11.27 -10.51
CA GLU A 25 7.88 11.04 -9.15
C GLU A 25 8.08 12.33 -8.35
N ASP A 26 8.41 13.46 -9.01
CA ASP A 26 8.54 14.77 -8.35
C ASP A 26 7.23 15.25 -7.69
N PHE A 27 6.08 14.70 -8.09
CA PHE A 27 4.77 15.02 -7.51
C PHE A 27 4.35 14.08 -6.39
N TYR A 28 5.12 13.03 -6.12
CA TYR A 28 4.78 12.00 -5.15
C TYR A 28 5.30 12.37 -3.76
N ASP A 29 4.37 12.69 -2.86
CA ASP A 29 4.66 13.07 -1.49
C ASP A 29 3.80 12.26 -0.50
N LYS A 30 4.40 11.74 0.58
CA LYS A 30 3.66 10.93 1.57
C LYS A 30 2.52 11.72 2.24
N SER A 31 2.59 13.06 2.25
CA SER A 31 1.55 13.95 2.78
C SER A 31 0.22 13.90 2.05
N TYR A 32 0.17 13.34 0.83
CA TYR A 32 -1.09 13.05 0.14
C TYR A 32 -1.92 11.96 0.85
N LEU A 33 -1.26 11.10 1.63
CA LEU A 33 -1.93 10.11 2.46
C LEU A 33 -1.87 10.52 3.94
N GLN A 34 -3.00 10.99 4.46
CA GLN A 34 -3.18 11.34 5.88
C GLN A 34 -4.16 10.35 6.50
N VAL A 35 -3.64 9.24 7.00
CA VAL A 35 -4.44 8.14 7.59
C VAL A 35 -4.07 7.87 9.04
N GLU A 36 -3.13 8.61 9.61
CA GLU A 36 -2.66 8.45 10.98
C GLU A 36 -3.81 8.62 11.98
N ALA A 37 -4.67 9.62 11.77
CA ALA A 37 -5.88 9.84 12.56
C ALA A 37 -6.90 8.68 12.45
N CYS A 38 -6.85 7.88 11.38
CA CYS A 38 -7.71 6.70 11.27
C CYS A 38 -7.32 5.61 12.27
N PHE A 39 -6.06 5.56 12.73
CA PHE A 39 -5.63 4.54 13.70
C PHE A 39 -6.12 4.82 15.12
N GLU A 40 -6.55 6.05 15.40
CA GLU A 40 -7.10 6.46 16.70
C GLU A 40 -8.61 6.24 16.82
N ILE A 41 -9.30 5.89 15.72
CA ILE A 41 -10.75 5.65 15.75
C ILE A 41 -11.07 4.21 16.14
N ASP A 42 -12.37 3.96 16.36
CA ASP A 42 -12.92 2.64 16.66
C ASP A 42 -12.40 1.55 15.67
N PRO A 43 -11.90 0.40 16.17
CA PRO A 43 -11.38 -0.68 15.34
C PRO A 43 -12.32 -1.17 14.23
N VAL A 44 -13.64 -1.05 14.41
CA VAL A 44 -14.65 -1.44 13.41
C VAL A 44 -14.64 -0.48 12.21
N GLN A 45 -14.30 0.79 12.41
CA GLN A 45 -14.30 1.83 11.37
C GLN A 45 -12.91 2.09 10.77
N ARG A 46 -11.85 1.67 11.47
CA ARG A 46 -10.44 1.90 11.11
C ARG A 46 -10.11 1.47 9.69
N GLU A 47 -10.48 0.25 9.30
CA GLU A 47 -10.23 -0.27 7.96
C GLU A 47 -10.86 0.63 6.88
N GLN A 48 -12.14 0.94 7.02
CA GLN A 48 -12.84 1.79 6.05
C GLN A 48 -12.23 3.20 5.97
N CYS A 49 -11.81 3.77 7.10
CA CYS A 49 -11.15 5.08 7.12
C CYS A 49 -9.83 5.08 6.34
N VAL A 50 -8.96 4.08 6.59
CA VAL A 50 -7.66 3.96 5.91
C VAL A 50 -7.86 3.73 4.41
N ILE A 51 -8.72 2.80 4.01
CA ILE A 51 -8.98 2.51 2.59
C ILE A 51 -9.57 3.73 1.87
N SER A 52 -10.50 4.45 2.52
CA SER A 52 -11.02 5.70 1.96
C SER A 52 -9.94 6.78 1.84
N GLY A 53 -8.96 6.80 2.76
CA GLY A 53 -7.79 7.67 2.68
C GLY A 53 -6.90 7.36 1.48
N ILE A 54 -6.61 6.08 1.23
CA ILE A 54 -5.84 5.62 0.06
C ILE A 54 -6.54 6.05 -1.24
N GLN A 55 -7.86 5.86 -1.34
CA GLN A 55 -8.64 6.29 -2.52
C GLN A 55 -8.64 7.81 -2.71
N ARG A 56 -8.58 8.60 -1.62
CA ARG A 56 -8.44 10.06 -1.70
C ARG A 56 -7.04 10.46 -2.17
N CYS A 57 -6.00 9.78 -1.70
CA CYS A 57 -4.62 9.95 -2.16
C CYS A 57 -4.53 9.71 -3.67
N GLU A 58 -5.08 8.60 -4.16
CA GLU A 58 -5.07 8.23 -5.59
C GLU A 58 -5.69 9.35 -6.44
N LYS A 59 -6.92 9.78 -6.11
CA LYS A 59 -7.63 10.85 -6.82
C LYS A 59 -6.90 12.20 -6.75
N ALA A 60 -6.23 12.50 -5.64
CA ALA A 60 -5.49 13.75 -5.49
C ALA A 60 -4.26 13.76 -6.41
N LEU A 61 -3.51 12.66 -6.43
CA LEU A 61 -2.33 12.52 -7.29
C LEU A 61 -2.69 12.47 -8.77
N GLU A 62 -3.73 11.72 -9.16
CA GLU A 62 -4.24 11.73 -10.54
C GLU A 62 -4.56 13.16 -11.01
N LYS A 63 -5.20 13.96 -10.15
CA LYS A 63 -5.53 15.35 -10.45
C LYS A 63 -4.30 16.23 -10.59
N VAL A 64 -3.26 16.00 -9.77
CA VAL A 64 -1.99 16.75 -9.85
C VAL A 64 -1.24 16.40 -11.13
N LEU A 65 -1.11 15.11 -11.45
CA LEU A 65 -0.46 14.66 -12.68
C LEU A 65 -1.19 15.22 -13.92
N PHE A 66 -2.51 15.08 -13.97
CA PHE A 66 -3.32 15.57 -15.09
C PHE A 66 -3.17 17.09 -15.28
N ARG A 67 -3.18 17.88 -14.20
CA ARG A 67 -2.98 19.34 -14.26
C ARG A 67 -1.63 19.75 -14.79
N ASN A 68 -0.61 18.91 -14.60
CA ASN A 68 0.75 19.13 -15.09
C ASN A 68 0.98 18.52 -16.48
N GLY A 69 -0.07 18.11 -17.18
CA GLY A 69 0.02 17.54 -18.53
C GLY A 69 0.61 16.13 -18.55
N LEU A 70 0.78 15.49 -17.38
CA LEU A 70 1.18 14.10 -17.26
C LEU A 70 -0.09 13.25 -17.32
N GLY A 71 -0.22 12.44 -18.37
CA GLY A 71 -1.23 11.39 -18.39
C GLY A 71 -0.98 10.37 -17.27
N SER A 72 -1.98 9.56 -16.93
CA SER A 72 -1.77 8.42 -16.02
C SER A 72 -0.53 7.65 -16.50
N PRO A 73 0.48 7.44 -15.64
CA PRO A 73 1.70 6.80 -16.09
C PRO A 73 1.38 5.40 -16.62
N GLY A 74 1.77 5.14 -17.87
CA GLY A 74 1.71 3.82 -18.48
C GLY A 74 3.11 3.27 -18.66
N GLY A 75 3.33 2.03 -18.20
CA GLY A 75 4.43 1.17 -18.64
C GLY A 75 5.81 1.35 -17.99
N GLY A 76 6.01 2.29 -17.06
CA GLY A 76 7.32 2.49 -16.42
C GLY A 76 7.32 3.25 -15.08
N ALA A 77 6.43 4.22 -14.90
CA ALA A 77 6.29 4.93 -13.61
C ALA A 77 5.28 4.22 -12.69
N VAL A 78 5.55 4.27 -11.39
CA VAL A 78 4.60 3.83 -10.35
C VAL A 78 3.29 4.61 -10.53
N SER A 79 2.17 3.92 -10.70
CA SER A 79 0.87 4.59 -10.82
C SER A 79 0.46 5.26 -9.50
N PRO A 80 -0.37 6.32 -9.50
CA PRO A 80 -0.93 6.87 -8.25
C PRO A 80 -1.57 5.82 -7.35
N ARG A 81 -2.24 4.83 -7.97
CA ARG A 81 -2.84 3.71 -7.28
C ARG A 81 -1.79 2.85 -6.57
N GLU A 82 -0.72 2.45 -7.24
CA GLU A 82 0.37 1.70 -6.63
C GLU A 82 1.03 2.50 -5.51
N TYR A 83 1.38 3.76 -5.78
CA TYR A 83 2.04 4.64 -4.81
C TYR A 83 1.23 4.76 -3.51
N CYS A 84 -0.06 5.12 -3.60
CA CYS A 84 -0.91 5.32 -2.44
C CYS A 84 -1.17 4.01 -1.68
N ASN A 85 -1.27 2.87 -2.36
CA ASN A 85 -1.46 1.58 -1.69
C ASN A 85 -0.19 1.12 -0.96
N PHE A 86 1.01 1.34 -1.53
CA PHE A 86 2.26 1.00 -0.85
C PHE A 86 2.50 1.85 0.39
N ILE A 87 2.20 3.16 0.34
CA ILE A 87 2.28 4.00 1.55
C ILE A 87 1.19 3.59 2.56
N GLY A 88 -0.01 3.27 2.10
CA GLY A 88 -1.08 2.74 2.95
C GLY A 88 -0.65 1.50 3.72
N LEU A 89 0.02 0.57 3.03
CA LEU A 89 0.62 -0.62 3.64
C LEU A 89 1.68 -0.24 4.68
N GLU A 90 2.63 0.62 4.32
CA GLU A 90 3.68 1.08 5.25
C GLU A 90 3.06 1.64 6.54
N ARG A 91 2.04 2.49 6.44
CA ARG A 91 1.34 3.07 7.61
C ARG A 91 0.62 2.02 8.44
N ALA A 92 -0.05 1.06 7.80
CA ALA A 92 -0.74 -0.01 8.51
C ALA A 92 0.23 -0.94 9.24
N ASP A 93 1.38 -1.25 8.63
CA ASP A 93 2.43 -2.06 9.25
C ASP A 93 3.14 -1.30 10.38
N GLU A 94 3.39 0.00 10.23
CA GLU A 94 3.89 0.87 11.31
C GLU A 94 2.96 0.80 12.53
N HIS A 95 1.65 0.92 12.31
CA HIS A 95 0.66 0.83 13.38
C HIS A 95 0.62 -0.57 14.03
N LEU A 96 0.58 -1.65 13.23
CA LEU A 96 0.62 -3.03 13.74
C LEU A 96 1.89 -3.28 14.58
N ASN A 97 3.05 -2.82 14.11
CA ASN A 97 4.31 -2.93 14.83
C ASN A 97 4.28 -2.11 16.13
N ALA A 98 3.67 -0.93 16.13
CA ALA A 98 3.49 -0.13 17.35
C ALA A 98 2.65 -0.88 18.40
N VAL A 99 1.52 -1.47 17.98
CA VAL A 99 0.65 -2.29 18.83
C VAL A 99 1.41 -3.51 19.39
N TYR A 100 2.06 -4.27 18.52
CA TYR A 100 2.85 -5.45 18.90
C TYR A 100 3.93 -5.10 19.93
N ASN A 101 4.67 -4.02 19.69
CA ASN A 101 5.71 -3.56 20.61
C ASN A 101 5.14 -3.05 21.93
N ARG A 102 3.96 -2.43 21.93
CA ARG A 102 3.27 -2.01 23.16
C ARG A 102 2.93 -3.21 24.03
N ILE A 103 2.37 -4.27 23.44
CA ILE A 103 2.04 -5.52 24.14
C ILE A 103 3.28 -6.16 24.76
N LEU A 104 4.39 -6.23 24.01
CA LEU A 104 5.64 -6.79 24.55
C LEU A 104 6.23 -5.98 25.70
N LYS A 105 6.04 -4.65 25.70
CA LYS A 105 6.60 -3.76 26.72
C LYS A 105 5.73 -3.66 27.97
N GLN A 106 4.43 -3.52 27.79
CA GLN A 106 3.48 -3.25 28.88
C GLN A 106 2.86 -4.55 29.42
N GLY A 107 2.84 -5.62 28.63
CA GLY A 107 2.02 -6.78 28.89
C GLY A 107 0.53 -6.49 28.69
N PRO A 108 -0.33 -7.51 28.80
CA PRO A 108 -1.78 -7.30 28.82
C PRO A 108 -2.22 -6.60 30.11
N LEU A 109 -3.24 -5.72 30.03
CA LEU A 109 -3.86 -5.18 31.25
C LEU A 109 -4.63 -6.28 32.02
N ILE A 110 -5.09 -7.32 31.32
CA ILE A 110 -5.82 -8.45 31.89
C ILE A 110 -5.15 -9.74 31.42
N ALA A 111 -4.67 -10.55 32.35
CA ALA A 111 -4.10 -11.86 32.03
C ALA A 111 -5.21 -12.81 31.56
N HIS A 112 -5.43 -12.88 30.24
CA HIS A 112 -6.39 -13.82 29.64
C HIS A 112 -5.84 -15.25 29.57
N ASP A 113 -4.52 -15.39 29.36
CA ASP A 113 -3.81 -16.66 29.22
C ASP A 113 -2.31 -16.43 29.53
N GLU A 114 -1.75 -17.19 30.48
CA GLU A 114 -0.34 -17.09 30.87
C GLU A 114 0.63 -17.47 29.73
N THR A 115 0.16 -18.22 28.74
CA THR A 115 0.94 -18.65 27.59
C THR A 115 0.85 -17.68 26.40
N ALA A 116 -0.09 -16.75 26.40
CA ALA A 116 -0.33 -15.87 25.25
C ALA A 116 0.83 -14.94 24.94
N LEU A 117 1.37 -14.24 25.95
CA LEU A 117 2.51 -13.33 25.74
C LEU A 117 3.79 -14.08 25.35
N PRO A 118 4.17 -15.21 25.99
CA PRO A 118 5.27 -16.07 25.52
C PRO A 118 5.10 -16.54 24.07
N ASN A 119 3.88 -16.87 23.66
CA ASN A 119 3.60 -17.39 22.32
C ASN A 119 3.40 -16.30 21.26
N LEU A 120 3.24 -15.03 21.65
CA LEU A 120 2.92 -13.90 20.76
C LEU A 120 3.91 -13.78 19.60
N ARG A 121 5.22 -13.94 19.85
CA ARG A 121 6.22 -13.87 18.78
C ARG A 121 6.03 -14.98 17.74
N SER A 122 5.72 -16.19 18.18
CA SER A 122 5.48 -17.33 17.28
C SER A 122 4.17 -17.14 16.50
N ALA A 123 3.10 -16.71 17.18
CA ALA A 123 1.82 -16.41 16.56
C ALA A 123 1.97 -15.32 15.49
N GLN A 124 2.70 -14.25 15.78
CA GLN A 124 2.92 -13.15 14.83
C GLN A 124 3.75 -13.59 13.62
N ARG A 125 4.73 -14.49 13.79
CA ARG A 125 5.48 -15.06 12.64
C ARG A 125 4.59 -15.92 11.74
N LEU A 126 3.73 -16.74 12.33
CA LEU A 126 2.76 -17.54 11.56
C LEU A 126 1.75 -16.64 10.85
N TRP A 127 1.30 -15.57 11.51
CA TRP A 127 0.41 -14.58 10.90
C TRP A 127 1.07 -13.89 9.69
N LEU A 128 2.35 -13.51 9.78
CA LEU A 128 3.07 -12.92 8.64
C LEU A 128 3.11 -13.88 7.44
N GLN A 129 3.39 -15.17 7.67
CA GLN A 129 3.34 -16.19 6.63
C GLN A 129 1.94 -16.31 6.03
N PHE A 130 0.92 -16.40 6.87
CA PHE A 130 -0.47 -16.43 6.43
C PHE A 130 -0.84 -15.21 5.58
N SER A 131 -0.48 -13.99 6.01
CA SER A 131 -0.79 -12.76 5.29
C SER A 131 -0.09 -12.69 3.94
N SER A 132 1.17 -13.14 3.89
CA SER A 132 1.96 -13.18 2.65
C SER A 132 1.39 -14.17 1.65
N GLU A 133 0.96 -15.35 2.12
CA GLU A 133 0.35 -16.36 1.25
C GLU A 133 -1.04 -15.92 0.80
N LEU A 134 -1.88 -15.41 1.69
CA LEU A 134 -3.24 -15.00 1.34
C LEU A 134 -3.24 -13.84 0.32
N CYS A 135 -2.29 -12.92 0.43
CA CYS A 135 -2.14 -11.80 -0.49
C CYS A 135 -1.16 -12.05 -1.64
N SER A 136 -0.70 -13.29 -1.82
CA SER A 136 0.21 -13.66 -2.90
C SER A 136 -0.47 -13.56 -4.26
N GLU A 137 0.34 -13.55 -5.33
CA GLU A 137 -0.18 -13.61 -6.69
C GLU A 137 -1.11 -14.81 -6.82
N ASP A 138 -0.66 -16.02 -6.46
CA ASP A 138 -1.36 -17.30 -6.61
C ASP A 138 -2.75 -17.36 -5.94
N ASN A 139 -2.98 -16.60 -4.86
CA ASN A 139 -4.27 -16.54 -4.18
C ASN A 139 -5.13 -15.35 -4.63
N ILE A 140 -4.52 -14.29 -5.16
CA ILE A 140 -5.21 -13.12 -5.73
C ILE A 140 -5.51 -13.29 -7.24
N VAL A 141 -4.94 -14.29 -7.94
CA VAL A 141 -5.06 -14.51 -9.42
C VAL A 141 -6.50 -14.62 -9.93
N GLY A 142 -7.48 -14.85 -9.07
CA GLY A 142 -8.89 -14.79 -9.46
C GLY A 142 -9.34 -13.41 -9.98
N TRP A 143 -8.57 -12.34 -9.74
CA TRP A 143 -9.03 -10.98 -10.00
C TRP A 143 -8.36 -10.28 -11.19
N HIS A 144 -7.05 -10.39 -11.46
CA HIS A 144 -6.43 -9.92 -12.73
C HIS A 144 -5.06 -10.57 -13.04
N ALA A 145 -4.86 -11.00 -14.29
CA ALA A 145 -3.60 -11.53 -14.80
C ALA A 145 -2.52 -10.43 -14.93
N GLY A 146 -1.50 -10.45 -14.07
CA GLY A 146 -0.15 -9.89 -14.32
C GLY A 146 -0.01 -8.47 -14.89
N GLY A 147 -0.99 -7.58 -14.69
CA GLY A 147 -0.99 -6.22 -15.24
C GLY A 147 -0.55 -5.13 -14.25
N SER A 148 -0.27 -3.93 -14.77
CA SER A 148 -0.04 -2.70 -14.00
C SER A 148 -1.20 -2.48 -13.02
N GLY A 149 -0.93 -2.61 -11.72
CA GLY A 149 -1.96 -2.59 -10.67
C GLY A 149 -1.98 -3.83 -9.78
N TRP A 150 -1.29 -4.92 -10.14
CA TRP A 150 -1.12 -6.08 -9.25
C TRP A 150 -0.52 -5.68 -7.89
N GLY A 151 0.57 -4.90 -7.90
CA GLY A 151 1.22 -4.44 -6.67
C GLY A 151 0.30 -3.64 -5.76
N ALA A 152 -0.59 -2.83 -6.35
CA ALA A 152 -1.61 -2.09 -5.60
C ALA A 152 -2.63 -3.02 -4.92
N VAL A 153 -3.09 -4.06 -5.61
CA VAL A 153 -4.07 -5.02 -5.06
C VAL A 153 -3.46 -5.83 -3.92
N THR A 154 -2.23 -6.32 -4.11
CA THR A 154 -1.49 -7.01 -3.05
C THR A 154 -1.26 -6.10 -1.84
N ALA A 155 -0.82 -4.86 -2.07
CA ALA A 155 -0.62 -3.89 -0.98
C ALA A 155 -1.93 -3.54 -0.25
N GLU A 156 -3.05 -3.39 -0.96
CA GLU A 156 -4.36 -3.18 -0.33
C GLU A 156 -4.78 -4.38 0.52
N CYS A 157 -4.60 -5.60 0.01
CA CYS A 157 -4.87 -6.83 0.74
C CYS A 157 -4.08 -6.89 2.06
N THR A 158 -2.77 -6.67 1.99
CA THR A 158 -1.91 -6.69 3.17
C THR A 158 -2.25 -5.55 4.14
N THR A 159 -2.56 -4.36 3.63
CA THR A 159 -3.01 -3.21 4.44
C THR A 159 -4.21 -3.58 5.32
N ARG A 160 -5.24 -4.21 4.73
CA ARG A 160 -6.45 -4.63 5.46
C ARG A 160 -6.11 -5.66 6.53
N LEU A 161 -5.30 -6.67 6.20
CA LEU A 161 -4.88 -7.69 7.16
C LEU A 161 -4.10 -7.07 8.32
N SER A 162 -3.17 -6.14 8.06
CA SER A 162 -2.38 -5.49 9.11
C SER A 162 -3.26 -4.69 10.07
N ILE A 163 -4.26 -3.95 9.55
CA ILE A 163 -5.25 -3.23 10.36
C ILE A 163 -6.07 -4.21 11.22
N GLN A 164 -6.56 -5.29 10.62
CA GLN A 164 -7.35 -6.29 11.33
C GLN A 164 -6.54 -6.96 12.43
N GLN A 165 -5.29 -7.35 12.15
CA GLN A 165 -4.40 -7.96 13.12
C GLN A 165 -4.09 -7.00 14.27
N ALA A 166 -3.84 -5.72 13.99
CA ALA A 166 -3.64 -4.72 15.04
C ALA A 166 -4.87 -4.65 15.96
N GLY A 167 -6.08 -4.58 15.40
CA GLY A 167 -7.31 -4.59 16.18
C GLY A 167 -7.55 -5.91 16.95
N HIS A 168 -7.13 -7.05 16.41
CA HIS A 168 -7.18 -8.34 17.14
C HIS A 168 -6.23 -8.35 18.33
N LEU A 169 -5.00 -7.87 18.15
CA LEU A 169 -4.01 -7.78 19.21
C LEU A 169 -4.43 -6.80 20.31
N GLU A 170 -4.95 -5.63 19.95
CA GLU A 170 -5.48 -4.63 20.89
C GLU A 170 -6.61 -5.21 21.74
N ARG A 171 -7.60 -5.87 21.11
CA ARG A 171 -8.72 -6.49 21.82
C ARG A 171 -8.29 -7.65 22.71
N TYR A 172 -7.46 -8.55 22.18
CA TYR A 172 -7.06 -9.75 22.89
C TYR A 172 -6.19 -9.44 24.10
N PHE A 173 -5.20 -8.55 23.98
CA PHE A 173 -4.32 -8.21 25.10
C PHE A 173 -4.89 -7.10 25.99
N THR A 174 -5.94 -6.38 25.54
CA THR A 174 -6.55 -5.25 26.26
C THR A 174 -5.45 -4.30 26.75
N ILE A 175 -4.86 -3.51 25.85
CA ILE A 175 -3.75 -2.60 26.16
C ILE A 175 -4.24 -1.17 26.35
N SER A 176 -3.57 -0.39 27.20
CA SER A 176 -3.84 1.05 27.32
C SER A 176 -3.31 1.80 26.11
N ASP A 177 -3.97 2.90 25.76
CA ASP A 177 -3.47 3.85 24.76
C ASP A 177 -2.23 4.61 25.22
#